data_AF-A0A3A0B7B6-F1
#
_entry.id   AF-A0A3A0B7B6-F1
#
_cell.length_a   1.000
_cell.length_b   1.000
_cell.length_c   1.000
_cell.angle_alpha   90.00
_cell.angle_beta   90.00
_cell.angle_gamma   90.00
#
_symmetry.space_group_name_H-M   'P 1'
#
loop_
_entity.id
_entity.type
_entity.pdbx_description
1 polymer ?
#
loop_
_entity_poly.entity_id
_entity_poly.type
_entity_poly.pdbx_seq_one_letter_code
_entity_poly.pdbx_strand_id
1 'polypeptide(L)' 'MMADNLEQILGPRVPAHEIRANRTRYMIPTLLFIAAAILLVSSIFLPYWRLTLHAPQYPKGLTVQAYVNR' A
#
# COMPACT_ATOMS: atom_id res chain seq x y z
N MET A 1 -11.24 -37.68 7.46
CA MET A 1 -12.18 -37.00 8.36
C MET A 1 -11.56 -35.81 9.10
N MET A 2 -10.48 -35.94 9.90
CA MET A 2 -9.83 -34.77 10.53
C MET A 2 -9.01 -33.92 9.52
N ALA A 3 -8.35 -34.55 8.55
CA ALA A 3 -7.56 -33.86 7.51
C ALA A 3 -8.42 -33.03 6.54
N ASP A 4 -9.59 -33.53 6.15
CA ASP A 4 -10.51 -32.83 5.21
C ASP A 4 -11.02 -31.50 5.77
N ASN A 5 -11.27 -31.43 7.09
CA ASN A 5 -11.68 -30.20 7.76
C ASN A 5 -10.54 -29.17 7.81
N LEU A 6 -9.29 -29.63 7.95
CA LEU A 6 -8.12 -28.77 7.93
C LEU A 6 -7.90 -28.16 6.53
N GLU A 7 -8.11 -28.93 5.47
CA GLU A 7 -8.04 -28.45 4.08
C GLU A 7 -9.18 -27.50 3.73
N GLN A 8 -10.36 -27.63 4.33
CA GLN A 8 -11.44 -26.65 4.13
C GLN A 8 -11.17 -25.31 4.84
N ILE A 9 -10.40 -25.34 5.93
CA ILE A 9 -10.03 -24.15 6.70
C ILE A 9 -8.78 -23.46 6.12
N LEU A 10 -7.79 -24.24 5.68
CA LEU A 10 -6.47 -23.78 5.21
C LEU A 10 -6.30 -23.83 3.69
N GLY A 11 -7.14 -24.57 2.98
CA GLY A 11 -7.08 -24.72 1.54
C GLY A 11 -7.65 -23.53 0.78
N PRO A 12 -7.43 -23.46 -0.54
CA PRO A 12 -7.91 -22.37 -1.38
C PRO A 12 -9.43 -22.27 -1.27
N ARG A 13 -9.94 -21.14 -0.77
CA ARG A 13 -11.39 -20.89 -0.63
C ARG A 13 -12.14 -20.80 -1.95
N VAL A 14 -11.42 -20.91 -3.07
CA VAL A 14 -11.95 -20.92 -4.42
C VAL A 14 -11.53 -22.22 -5.10
N PRO A 15 -12.45 -22.99 -5.69
CA PRO A 15 -12.12 -24.20 -6.43
C PRO A 15 -11.13 -23.93 -7.58
N ALA A 16 -10.15 -24.82 -7.77
CA ALA A 16 -9.08 -24.62 -8.77
C ALA A 16 -9.59 -24.45 -10.22
N HIS A 17 -10.76 -25.02 -10.54
CA HIS A 17 -11.39 -24.88 -11.86
C HIS A 17 -11.97 -23.48 -12.08
N GLU A 18 -12.52 -22.83 -11.04
CA GLU A 18 -13.06 -21.47 -11.12
C GLU A 18 -11.96 -20.42 -11.24
N ILE A 19 -10.82 -20.63 -10.57
CA ILE A 19 -9.65 -19.75 -10.67
C ILE A 19 -9.14 -19.70 -12.12
N ARG A 20 -9.18 -20.84 -12.82
CA ARG A 20 -8.72 -20.92 -14.22
C ARG A 20 -9.70 -20.23 -15.17
N ALA A 21 -11.00 -20.35 -14.93
CA ALA A 21 -12.04 -19.70 -15.72
C ALA A 21 -12.11 -18.18 -15.51
N ASN A 22 -11.90 -17.71 -14.27
CA ASN A 22 -12.06 -16.29 -13.88
C ASN A 22 -10.76 -15.68 -13.35
N ARG A 23 -9.62 -16.03 -13.96
CA ARG A 23 -8.29 -15.63 -13.48
C ARG A 23 -8.14 -14.11 -13.30
N THR A 24 -8.70 -13.34 -14.21
CA THR A 24 -8.68 -11.87 -14.19
C THR A 24 -9.37 -11.29 -12.95
N ARG A 25 -10.51 -11.85 -12.54
CA ARG A 25 -11.28 -11.40 -11.37
C ARG A 25 -10.48 -11.51 -10.07
N TYR A 26 -9.63 -12.52 -9.95
CA TYR A 26 -8.82 -12.75 -8.75
C TYR A 26 -7.45 -12.05 -8.81
N MET A 27 -6.92 -11.78 -10.01
CA MET A 27 -5.66 -11.07 -10.18
C MET A 27 -5.78 -9.57 -9.92
N ILE A 28 -6.89 -8.93 -10.32
CA ILE A 28 -7.07 -7.48 -10.18
C ILE A 28 -6.92 -7.01 -8.72
N PRO A 29 -7.64 -7.58 -7.72
CA PRO A 29 -7.50 -7.13 -6.34
C PRO A 29 -6.08 -7.33 -5.80
N THR A 30 -5.45 -8.46 -6.14
CA THR A 30 -4.07 -8.76 -5.74
C THR A 30 -3.09 -7.73 -6.28
N LEU A 31 -3.20 -7.38 -7.57
CA LEU A 31 -2.36 -6.36 -8.18
C LEU A 31 -2.60 -4.96 -7.58
N LEU A 32 -3.86 -4.62 -7.30
CA LEU A 32 -4.20 -3.35 -6.64
C LEU A 32 -3.59 -3.25 -5.24
N PHE A 33 -3.64 -4.32 -4.44
CA PHE A 33 -3.01 -4.33 -3.12
C PHE A 33 -1.49 -4.24 -3.19
N ILE A 34 -0.85 -4.94 -4.13
CA ILE A 34 0.59 -4.82 -4.35
C ILE A 34 0.97 -3.40 -4.75
N ALA A 35 0.22 -2.81 -5.70
CA ALA A 35 0.44 -1.43 -6.12
C ALA A 35 0.26 -0.45 -4.96
N ALA A 36 -0.79 -0.60 -4.16
CA ALA A 36 -1.04 0.22 -2.98
C ALA A 36 0.09 0.09 -1.95
N ALA A 37 0.59 -1.12 -1.69
CA ALA A 37 1.70 -1.35 -0.79
C ALA A 37 2.99 -0.64 -1.26
N ILE A 38 3.31 -0.76 -2.56
CA ILE A 38 4.47 -0.10 -3.16
C ILE A 38 4.34 1.43 -3.05
N LEU A 39 3.17 1.97 -3.42
CA LEU A 39 2.91 3.41 -3.33
C LEU A 39 3.01 3.93 -1.89
N LEU A 40 2.45 3.19 -0.93
CA LEU A 40 2.49 3.55 0.48
C LEU A 40 3.92 3.59 1.02
N VAL A 41 4.70 2.52 0.78
CA VAL A 41 6.11 2.47 1.20
C VAL A 41 6.91 3.58 0.54
N SER A 42 6.68 3.84 -0.75
CA SER A 42 7.36 4.91 -1.48
C SER A 42 7.02 6.27 -0.87
N SER A 43 5.74 6.51 -0.55
CA SER A 43 5.23 7.76 0.03
C SER A 43 5.98 8.20 1.29
N ILE A 44 6.36 7.25 2.16
CA ILE A 44 7.05 7.52 3.43
C ILE A 44 8.38 8.28 3.23
N PHE A 45 9.03 8.12 2.07
CA PHE A 45 10.31 8.78 1.76
C PHE A 45 10.15 10.17 1.15
N LEU A 46 8.92 10.64 0.89
CA LEU A 46 8.66 11.98 0.40
C LEU A 46 8.40 12.97 1.56
N PRO A 47 8.71 14.28 1.37
CA PRO A 47 8.31 15.30 2.34
C PRO A 47 6.79 15.43 2.34
N TYR A 48 6.18 15.28 3.51
CA TYR A 48 4.72 15.38 3.68
C TYR A 48 4.28 16.84 3.78
N TRP A 49 5.09 17.66 4.45
CA TRP A 49 4.77 19.06 4.68
C TRP A 49 5.94 19.95 4.31
N ARG A 50 5.61 21.10 3.73
CA ARG A 50 6.54 22.19 3.48
C ARG A 50 5.91 23.49 3.96
N LEU A 51 6.58 24.17 4.86
CA LEU A 51 6.16 25.47 5.37
C LEU A 51 7.25 26.50 5.09
N THR A 52 6.84 27.63 4.51
CA THR A 52 7.74 28.77 4.27
C THR A 52 7.28 29.93 5.16
N LEU A 53 8.12 30.31 6.11
CA LEU A 53 7.91 31.48 6.96
C LEU A 53 8.50 32.72 6.27
N HIS A 54 7.64 33.71 6.04
CA HIS A 54 8.04 35.03 5.59
C HIS A 54 8.05 35.98 6.77
N ALA A 55 9.22 36.51 7.12
CA ALA A 55 9.38 37.49 8.18
C ALA A 55 10.43 38.53 7.78
N PRO A 56 10.33 39.79 8.27
CA PRO A 56 11.29 40.84 7.93
C PRO A 56 12.75 40.45 8.20
N GLN A 57 13.00 39.69 9.28
CA GLN A 57 14.32 39.18 9.64
C GLN A 57 14.84 38.05 8.73
N TYR A 58 13.98 37.44 7.92
CA TYR A 58 14.33 36.39 6.95
C TYR A 58 13.87 36.80 5.54
N PRO A 59 14.57 37.74 4.88
CA PRO A 59 14.15 38.30 3.58
C PRO A 59 14.08 37.26 2.45
N LYS A 60 14.82 36.16 2.58
CA LYS A 60 14.77 35.02 1.63
C LYS A 60 13.69 33.98 1.98
N GLY A 61 12.98 34.17 3.09
CA GLY A 61 12.08 33.18 3.68
C GLY A 61 12.82 32.04 4.38
N LEU A 62 12.21 31.47 5.41
CA LEU A 62 12.72 30.28 6.10
C LEU A 62 11.84 29.09 5.74
N THR A 63 12.41 28.05 5.11
CA THR A 63 11.65 26.86 4.69
C THR A 63 11.93 25.68 5.63
N VAL A 64 10.87 25.04 6.09
CA VAL A 64 10.91 23.78 6.84
C VAL A 64 10.21 22.70 6.01
N GLN A 65 10.81 21.51 5.96
CA GLN A 65 10.22 20.33 5.34
C GLN A 65 10.11 19.25 6.41
N ALA A 66 8.92 18.67 6.56
CA ALA A 66 8.68 17.57 7.49
C ALA A 66 8.50 16.27 6.71
N TYR A 67 9.17 15.23 7.20
CA TYR A 67 9.05 13.88 6.69
C TYR A 67 8.35 13.03 7.74
N VAL A 68 7.58 12.02 7.33
CA VAL A 68 6.88 11.18 8.32
C VAL A 68 7.85 10.30 9.12
N ASN A 69 9.06 10.09 8.61
CA ASN A 69 10.10 9.24 9.19
C ASN A 69 11.27 10.03 9.82
N ARG A 70 11.17 11.36 9.97
CA ARG A 70 12.20 12.22 10.59
C ARG A 70 11.57 13.29 11.45
#